data_AF-A0A5N6U5B5-F1
#
_entry.id   AF-A0A5N6U5B5-F1
#
_cell.length_a   1.000
_cell.length_b   1.000
_cell.length_c   1.000
_cell.angle_alpha   90.00
_cell.angle_beta   90.00
_cell.angle_gamma   90.00
#
_symmetry.space_group_name_H-M   'P 1'
#
loop_
_entity.id
_entity.type
_entity.pdbx_description
1 polymer ?
#
loop_
_entity_poly.entity_id
_entity_poly.type
_entity_poly.pdbx_seq_one_letter_code
_entity_poly.pdbx_strand_id
1 'polypeptide(L)'
;MQTPFIAALLLITQLAAAQGTNDCAVSPAIIIDFSWHNSTRNCGCDDGGCLPTGLPGGPGCGPPDTVQATFQQQSAYYNDSLTCGAWDPGSVPAREIPGGPFNCRSLGRRFSFGVNGTEATINYVEPNFLCANGRAQVTYEGSFSMDCVSDSYGNSTCVQHDPTVHLNAMDINPIH
;
A
#
# COMPACT_ATOMS: atom_id res chain seq x y z
N MET A 1 35.46 25.92 -46.67
CA MET A 1 34.20 26.15 -45.94
C MET A 1 33.32 24.93 -46.18
N GLN A 2 33.48 23.92 -45.32
CA GLN A 2 32.55 23.54 -44.25
C GLN A 2 31.35 22.72 -44.76
N THR A 3 31.57 21.41 -44.82
CA THR A 3 30.56 20.34 -44.71
C THR A 3 29.94 20.36 -43.31
N PRO A 4 28.62 20.22 -43.15
CA PRO A 4 28.05 19.82 -41.87
C PRO A 4 27.90 18.29 -41.81
N PHE A 5 28.72 17.68 -40.95
CA PHE A 5 28.48 16.36 -40.37
C PHE A 5 27.27 16.48 -39.43
N ILE A 6 26.16 15.80 -39.74
CA ILE A 6 25.08 15.58 -38.76
C ILE A 6 25.38 14.26 -38.07
N ALA A 7 25.97 14.36 -36.88
CA ALA A 7 26.09 13.24 -35.95
C ALA A 7 24.72 13.04 -35.29
N ALA A 8 24.04 11.94 -35.62
CA ALA A 8 22.86 11.48 -34.90
C ALA A 8 23.29 10.96 -33.53
N LEU A 9 23.05 11.73 -32.48
CA LEU A 9 23.22 11.32 -31.09
C LEU A 9 22.03 10.40 -30.73
N LEU A 10 22.27 9.10 -30.71
CA LEU A 10 21.37 8.12 -30.09
C LEU A 10 21.37 8.35 -28.58
N LEU A 11 20.31 9.00 -28.06
CA LEU A 11 20.01 8.96 -26.62
C LEU A 11 19.55 7.54 -26.28
N ILE A 12 20.49 6.72 -25.80
CA ILE A 12 20.16 5.52 -25.05
C ILE A 12 19.83 6.00 -23.64
N THR A 13 18.55 6.06 -23.30
CA THR A 13 18.10 6.19 -21.91
C THR A 13 18.56 4.94 -21.16
N GLN A 14 19.58 5.11 -20.32
CA GLN A 14 19.97 4.11 -19.34
C GLN A 14 18.86 4.04 -18.28
N LEU A 15 17.93 3.10 -18.45
CA LEU A 15 17.16 2.61 -17.31
C LEU A 15 18.18 2.04 -16.32
N ALA A 16 18.23 2.63 -15.14
CA ALA A 16 18.98 2.09 -14.01
C ALA A 16 18.38 0.74 -13.63
N ALA A 17 18.87 -0.33 -14.28
CA ALA A 17 18.77 -1.67 -13.74
C ALA A 17 19.61 -1.68 -12.47
N ALA A 18 18.95 -1.76 -11.32
CA ALA A 18 19.62 -2.03 -10.06
C ALA A 18 20.41 -3.35 -10.22
N GLN A 19 21.73 -3.25 -10.26
CA GLN A 19 22.62 -4.40 -10.29
C GLN A 19 22.71 -4.97 -8.87
N GLY A 20 22.13 -6.14 -8.64
CA GLY A 20 22.26 -6.85 -7.38
C GLY A 20 21.35 -8.08 -7.25
N THR A 21 21.89 -9.24 -7.67
CA THR A 21 21.46 -10.63 -7.40
C THR A 21 20.40 -11.30 -8.32
N ASN A 22 20.88 -12.26 -9.12
CA ASN A 22 20.21 -13.43 -9.73
C ASN A 22 18.85 -13.23 -10.44
N ASP A 23 18.84 -13.01 -11.77
CA ASP A 23 17.81 -13.31 -12.79
C ASP A 23 16.30 -13.17 -12.45
N CYS A 24 15.95 -12.55 -11.33
CA CYS A 24 14.57 -12.34 -10.93
C CYS A 24 14.13 -11.02 -11.52
N ALA A 25 13.53 -11.07 -12.70
CA ALA A 25 12.83 -9.94 -13.29
C ALA A 25 11.59 -9.64 -12.45
N VAL A 26 11.79 -8.91 -11.36
CA VAL A 26 10.73 -8.50 -10.45
C VAL A 26 9.95 -7.37 -11.10
N SER A 27 8.71 -7.66 -11.49
CA SER A 27 7.79 -6.63 -11.97
C SER A 27 7.35 -5.71 -10.82
N PRO A 28 6.99 -4.46 -11.14
CA PRO A 28 6.31 -3.56 -10.19
C PRO A 28 5.06 -4.22 -9.61
N ALA A 29 4.79 -3.97 -8.32
CA ALA A 29 3.48 -4.18 -7.75
C ALA A 29 2.59 -2.97 -8.09
N ILE A 30 1.29 -3.18 -8.25
CA ILE A 30 0.35 -2.12 -8.62
C ILE A 30 -0.72 -2.04 -7.53
N ILE A 31 -1.00 -0.85 -7.00
CA ILE A 31 -2.21 -0.62 -6.23
C ILE A 31 -3.31 -0.24 -7.21
N ILE A 32 -4.41 -0.98 -7.20
CA ILE A 32 -5.58 -0.72 -8.07
C ILE A 32 -6.77 -0.15 -7.29
N ASP A 33 -6.69 -0.19 -5.95
CA ASP A 33 -7.68 0.40 -5.07
C ASP A 33 -7.04 0.67 -3.71
N PHE A 34 -7.31 1.84 -3.14
CA PHE A 34 -6.85 2.23 -1.81
C PHE A 34 -7.88 3.14 -1.18
N SER A 35 -8.27 2.82 0.05
CA SER A 35 -9.07 3.67 0.90
C SER A 35 -8.55 3.66 2.32
N TRP A 36 -8.59 4.83 2.96
CA TRP A 36 -8.25 5.00 4.36
C TRP A 36 -9.27 5.95 4.98
N HIS A 37 -9.73 5.59 6.17
CA HIS A 37 -10.59 6.40 6.99
C HIS A 37 -9.94 6.62 8.35
N ASN A 38 -9.94 7.88 8.79
CA ASN A 38 -9.49 8.30 10.09
C ASN A 38 -10.59 9.07 10.81
N SER A 39 -10.96 8.57 11.98
CA SER A 39 -12.02 9.06 12.83
C SER A 39 -11.43 9.89 13.97
N THR A 40 -11.90 11.13 14.12
CA THR A 40 -11.51 11.99 15.25
C THR A 40 -12.25 11.60 16.54
N ARG A 41 -13.28 10.75 16.41
CA ARG A 41 -14.15 10.30 17.51
C ARG A 41 -14.37 8.80 17.45
N ASN A 42 -13.28 8.05 17.45
CA ASN A 42 -13.35 6.60 17.54
C ASN A 42 -13.70 6.21 18.99
N CYS A 43 -14.96 5.82 19.23
CA CYS A 43 -15.36 5.31 20.55
C CYS A 43 -15.19 3.81 20.54
N GLY A 44 -14.30 3.32 21.41
CA GLY A 44 -14.19 1.90 21.59
C GLY A 44 -15.29 1.27 22.43
N CYS A 45 -15.45 -0.05 22.27
CA CYS A 45 -16.09 -0.87 23.29
C CYS A 45 -15.04 -1.20 24.35
N ASP A 46 -15.30 -0.85 25.61
CA ASP A 46 -14.47 -1.28 26.73
C ASP A 46 -14.95 -2.64 27.27
N ASP A 47 -14.20 -3.22 28.22
CA ASP A 47 -14.56 -4.45 28.94
C ASP A 47 -15.87 -4.31 29.76
N GLY A 48 -16.46 -3.10 29.83
CA GLY A 48 -17.74 -2.78 30.46
C GLY A 48 -18.93 -2.77 29.48
N GLY A 49 -18.68 -2.87 28.17
CA GLY A 49 -19.67 -3.07 27.12
C GLY A 49 -19.79 -1.90 26.13
N CYS A 50 -20.09 -2.24 24.87
CA CYS A 50 -20.56 -1.27 23.88
C CYS A 50 -21.89 -0.66 24.34
N LEU A 51 -22.21 0.56 23.90
CA LEU A 51 -23.60 1.08 23.95
C LEU A 51 -24.59 -0.02 23.48
N PRO A 52 -25.80 -0.12 24.06
CA PRO A 52 -26.69 -1.29 24.00
C PRO A 52 -27.16 -1.72 22.60
N THR A 53 -26.75 -1.02 21.54
CA THR A 53 -27.03 -1.35 20.15
C THR A 53 -26.03 -2.33 19.54
N GLY A 54 -24.87 -2.59 20.17
CA GLY A 54 -23.85 -3.50 19.62
C GLY A 54 -23.27 -3.06 18.27
N LEU A 55 -23.45 -1.78 17.91
CA LEU A 55 -22.96 -1.17 16.68
C LEU A 55 -21.69 -0.37 16.97
N PRO A 56 -20.60 -0.57 16.20
CA PRO A 56 -19.53 0.43 16.11
C PRO A 56 -20.13 1.77 15.71
N GLY A 57 -19.78 2.87 16.39
CA GLY A 57 -20.37 4.18 16.10
C GLY A 57 -21.75 4.41 16.73
N GLY A 58 -21.94 4.08 18.01
CA GLY A 58 -23.14 4.45 18.76
C GLY A 58 -23.40 5.97 18.80
N PRO A 59 -24.53 6.45 19.35
CA PRO A 59 -24.86 7.87 19.38
C PRO A 59 -23.72 8.74 19.92
N GLY A 60 -23.14 9.60 19.08
CA GLY A 60 -22.01 10.48 19.42
C GLY A 60 -20.63 9.97 19.00
N CYS A 61 -20.54 8.78 18.42
CA CYS A 61 -19.30 8.15 17.97
C CYS A 61 -19.17 8.17 16.45
N GLY A 62 -17.95 8.41 15.96
CA GLY A 62 -17.63 8.40 14.54
C GLY A 62 -17.56 6.98 13.98
N PRO A 63 -17.58 6.83 12.65
CA PRO A 63 -17.22 5.59 12.00
C PRO A 63 -15.82 5.11 12.46
N PRO A 64 -15.57 3.80 12.42
CA PRO A 64 -14.31 3.21 12.84
C PRO A 64 -13.17 3.49 11.85
N ASP A 65 -11.94 3.54 12.37
CA ASP A 65 -10.73 3.63 11.55
C ASP A 65 -10.59 2.41 10.65
N THR A 66 -10.38 2.66 9.37
CA THR A 66 -10.24 1.60 8.36
C THR A 66 -9.10 1.90 7.41
N VAL A 67 -8.46 0.85 6.93
CA VAL A 67 -7.60 0.93 5.76
C VAL A 67 -7.83 -0.30 4.90
N GLN A 68 -7.89 -0.09 3.58
CA GLN A 68 -7.95 -1.15 2.60
C GLN A 68 -7.08 -0.79 1.41
N ALA A 69 -6.31 -1.76 0.91
CA ALA A 69 -5.47 -1.63 -0.26
C ALA A 69 -5.55 -2.91 -1.08
N THR A 70 -5.80 -2.80 -2.38
CA THR A 70 -5.79 -3.92 -3.32
C THR A 70 -4.54 -3.87 -4.18
N PHE A 71 -3.70 -4.88 -4.03
CA PHE A 71 -2.45 -5.03 -4.75
C PHE A 71 -2.63 -6.03 -5.90
N GLN A 72 -2.25 -5.63 -7.09
CA GLN A 72 -2.10 -6.51 -8.23
C GLN A 72 -0.61 -6.76 -8.49
N GLN A 73 -0.25 -8.02 -8.60
CA GLN A 73 1.12 -8.45 -8.82
C GLN A 73 1.19 -9.34 -10.06
N GLN A 74 1.91 -8.86 -11.06
CA GLN A 74 2.07 -9.55 -12.34
C GLN A 74 3.49 -10.06 -12.47
N SER A 75 3.66 -11.38 -12.57
CA SER A 75 4.94 -11.99 -12.90
C SER A 75 4.75 -13.05 -13.98
N ALA A 76 5.86 -13.58 -14.51
CA ALA A 76 5.81 -14.71 -15.43
C ALA A 76 5.22 -16.00 -14.81
N TYR A 77 5.15 -16.08 -13.47
CA TYR A 77 4.82 -17.31 -12.75
C TYR A 77 3.52 -17.23 -11.94
N TYR A 78 2.99 -16.02 -11.70
CA TYR A 78 1.68 -15.80 -11.09
C TYR A 78 1.16 -14.39 -11.39
N ASN A 79 -0.16 -14.29 -11.60
CA ASN A 79 -0.91 -13.05 -11.75
C ASN A 79 -1.96 -13.06 -10.64
N ASP A 80 -1.71 -12.28 -9.59
CA ASP A 80 -2.53 -12.30 -8.39
C ASP A 80 -3.04 -10.90 -8.06
N SER A 81 -4.23 -10.85 -7.48
CA SER A 81 -4.86 -9.65 -6.95
C SER A 81 -5.29 -9.92 -5.52
N LEU A 82 -4.77 -9.13 -4.59
CA LEU A 82 -4.99 -9.32 -3.16
C LEU A 82 -5.43 -8.02 -2.51
N THR A 83 -6.60 -8.08 -1.89
CA THR A 83 -7.07 -7.02 -1.01
C THR A 83 -6.62 -7.27 0.42
N CYS A 84 -5.88 -6.32 0.95
CA CYS A 84 -5.42 -6.26 2.33
C CYS A 84 -6.15 -5.14 3.04
N GLY A 85 -6.36 -5.27 4.33
CA GLY A 85 -6.95 -4.20 5.10
C GLY A 85 -7.00 -4.51 6.57
N ALA A 86 -7.18 -3.46 7.35
CA ALA A 86 -7.49 -3.57 8.75
C ALA A 86 -8.67 -2.67 9.06
N TRP A 87 -9.41 -3.12 10.06
CA TRP A 87 -10.53 -2.41 10.60
C TRP A 87 -10.35 -2.40 12.10
N ASP A 88 -10.26 -1.22 12.69
CA ASP A 88 -10.34 -1.06 14.14
C ASP A 88 -11.76 -0.62 14.52
N PRO A 89 -12.61 -1.52 15.04
CA PRO A 89 -13.97 -1.19 15.43
C PRO A 89 -14.05 -0.25 16.66
N GLY A 90 -12.91 0.25 17.15
CA GLY A 90 -12.80 0.92 18.44
C GLY A 90 -12.42 -0.10 19.51
N SER A 91 -11.28 -0.77 19.37
CA SER A 91 -10.66 -1.40 20.53
C SER A 91 -10.19 -0.32 21.51
N VAL A 92 -10.11 -0.59 22.82
CA VAL A 92 -9.45 0.30 23.79
C VAL A 92 -8.22 -0.44 24.33
N PRO A 93 -6.99 0.02 24.04
CA PRO A 93 -6.67 1.18 23.20
C PRO A 93 -6.92 0.92 21.71
N ALA A 94 -7.40 1.93 21.00
CA ALA A 94 -7.58 1.84 19.56
C ALA A 94 -6.18 1.73 18.95
N ARG A 95 -6.00 0.78 18.04
CA ARG A 95 -4.78 0.71 17.25
C ARG A 95 -4.81 1.90 16.29
N GLU A 96 -3.83 2.78 16.42
CA GLU A 96 -3.66 3.90 15.49
C GLU A 96 -3.59 3.39 14.04
N ILE A 97 -4.39 4.00 13.16
CA ILE A 97 -4.29 3.83 11.71
C ILE A 97 -4.08 5.24 11.12
N PRO A 98 -2.88 5.56 10.59
CA PRO A 98 -1.75 4.65 10.33
C PRO A 98 -0.98 4.24 11.60
N GLY A 99 -0.62 2.96 11.71
CA GLY A 99 0.16 2.44 12.85
C GLY A 99 0.52 0.95 12.73
N GLY A 100 1.73 0.66 12.28
CA GLY A 100 2.27 -0.71 12.12
C GLY A 100 1.81 -1.44 10.83
N PRO A 101 2.30 -2.68 10.60
CA PRO A 101 1.97 -3.43 9.39
C PRO A 101 0.56 -4.04 9.45
N PHE A 102 -0.08 -4.14 8.29
CA PHE A 102 -1.40 -4.72 8.07
C PHE A 102 -1.22 -6.01 7.28
N ASN A 103 -1.58 -7.13 7.90
CA ASN A 103 -1.46 -8.43 7.28
C ASN A 103 -2.57 -8.63 6.24
N CYS A 104 -2.17 -9.09 5.07
CA CYS A 104 -3.09 -9.61 4.09
C CYS A 104 -3.44 -11.06 4.50
N ARG A 105 -4.68 -11.51 4.25
CA ARG A 105 -5.12 -12.88 4.61
C ARG A 105 -4.34 -14.00 3.89
N SER A 106 -3.35 -13.68 3.04
CA SER A 106 -2.64 -14.62 2.19
C SER A 106 -1.13 -14.62 2.46
N LEU A 107 -0.58 -15.81 2.76
CA LEU A 107 0.83 -16.19 2.68
C LEU A 107 1.86 -15.28 3.39
N GLY A 108 1.42 -14.52 4.40
CA GLY A 108 2.31 -13.62 5.16
C GLY A 108 2.60 -12.29 4.48
N ARG A 109 1.89 -11.98 3.38
CA ARG A 109 1.92 -10.65 2.76
C ARG A 109 1.44 -9.59 3.73
N ARG A 110 2.08 -8.43 3.69
CA ARG A 110 1.76 -7.32 4.59
C ARG A 110 2.08 -5.99 3.93
N PHE A 111 1.40 -4.95 4.36
CA PHE A 111 1.74 -3.58 3.97
C PHE A 111 1.72 -2.65 5.18
N SER A 112 2.43 -1.55 5.11
CA SER A 112 2.30 -0.42 6.03
C SER A 112 2.19 0.84 5.20
N PHE A 113 1.49 1.85 5.70
CA PHE A 113 1.39 3.13 5.03
C PHE A 113 1.56 4.28 6.02
N GLY A 114 2.01 5.42 5.50
CA GLY A 114 2.03 6.70 6.19
C GLY A 114 1.19 7.72 5.41
N VAL A 115 0.68 8.74 6.09
CA VAL A 115 -0.07 9.83 5.48
C VAL A 115 0.51 11.16 5.89
N ASN A 116 0.72 12.04 4.91
CA ASN A 116 1.10 13.42 5.10
C ASN A 116 0.17 14.33 4.27
N GLY A 117 -0.87 14.85 4.91
CA GLY A 117 -1.92 15.60 4.21
C GLY A 117 -2.68 14.70 3.23
N THR A 118 -2.58 15.00 1.94
CA THR A 118 -3.18 14.23 0.84
C THR A 118 -2.21 13.27 0.17
N GLU A 119 -0.98 13.12 0.67
CA GLU A 119 0.00 12.19 0.14
C GLU A 119 0.09 10.95 1.04
N ALA A 120 0.01 9.77 0.44
CA ALA A 120 0.26 8.50 1.09
C ALA A 120 1.60 7.92 0.65
N THR A 121 2.33 7.33 1.59
CA THR A 121 3.49 6.47 1.31
C THR A 121 3.14 5.05 1.71
N ILE A 122 3.52 4.06 0.91
CA ILE A 122 3.25 2.64 1.19
C ILE A 122 4.52 1.82 1.11
N ASN A 123 4.62 0.83 1.99
CA ASN A 123 5.59 -0.25 1.93
C ASN A 123 4.81 -1.56 1.89
N TYR A 124 4.99 -2.36 0.84
CA TYR A 124 4.31 -3.65 0.65
C TYR A 124 5.34 -4.78 0.54
N VAL A 125 5.11 -5.87 1.26
CA VAL A 125 6.02 -7.02 1.28
C VAL A 125 5.32 -8.24 0.69
N GLU A 126 5.91 -8.78 -0.38
CA GLU A 126 5.60 -10.10 -0.94
C GLU A 126 6.68 -11.09 -0.47
N PRO A 127 6.40 -11.95 0.52
CA PRO A 127 7.39 -12.88 1.06
C PRO A 127 7.64 -14.10 0.18
N ASN A 128 6.87 -14.35 -0.88
CA ASN A 128 6.99 -15.57 -1.68
C ASN A 128 6.99 -15.28 -3.20
N PHE A 129 7.65 -14.21 -3.63
CA PHE A 129 7.79 -13.88 -5.05
C PHE A 129 8.47 -15.01 -5.81
N LEU A 130 7.85 -15.50 -6.87
CA LEU A 130 8.37 -16.56 -7.72
C LEU A 130 9.34 -16.00 -8.76
N CYS A 131 10.59 -16.46 -8.69
CA CYS A 131 11.66 -16.19 -9.65
C CYS A 131 11.99 -17.46 -10.45
N ALA A 132 12.72 -17.33 -11.56
CA ALA A 132 13.15 -18.49 -12.36
C ALA A 132 13.99 -19.51 -11.55
N ASN A 133 14.80 -19.02 -10.62
CA ASN A 133 15.76 -19.83 -9.85
C ASN A 133 15.30 -20.12 -8.41
N GLY A 134 14.06 -19.79 -8.03
CA GLY A 134 13.56 -20.01 -6.67
C GLY A 134 12.54 -18.96 -6.21
N ARG A 135 12.39 -18.82 -4.89
CA ARG A 135 11.54 -17.78 -4.27
C ARG A 135 12.40 -16.63 -3.76
N ALA A 136 11.81 -15.45 -3.70
CA ALA A 136 12.39 -14.29 -3.05
C ALA A 136 11.32 -13.55 -2.23
N GLN A 137 11.75 -12.92 -1.15
CA GLN A 137 10.97 -11.86 -0.52
C GLN A 137 11.27 -10.55 -1.25
N VAL A 138 10.23 -9.86 -1.70
CA VAL A 138 10.35 -8.54 -2.33
C VAL A 138 9.65 -7.50 -1.48
N THR A 139 10.35 -6.40 -1.21
CA THR A 139 9.77 -5.20 -0.60
C THR A 139 9.56 -4.16 -1.68
N TYR A 140 8.35 -3.63 -1.76
CA TYR A 140 7.93 -2.59 -2.69
C TYR A 140 7.63 -1.30 -1.93
N GLU A 141 7.98 -0.16 -2.53
CA GLU A 141 7.68 1.17 -2.00
C GLU A 141 7.09 2.08 -3.08
N GLY A 142 6.23 3.00 -2.66
CA GLY A 142 5.74 4.07 -3.52
C GLY A 142 4.99 5.14 -2.74
N SER A 143 4.79 6.28 -3.40
CA SER A 143 3.99 7.39 -2.91
C SER A 143 2.92 7.75 -3.92
N PHE A 144 1.76 8.20 -3.44
CA PHE A 144 0.66 8.61 -4.30
C PHE A 144 -0.22 9.67 -3.64
N SER A 145 -0.91 10.45 -4.47
CA SER A 145 -1.90 11.42 -4.00
C SER A 145 -3.25 10.76 -3.75
N MET A 146 -3.97 11.31 -2.78
CA MET A 146 -5.31 10.89 -2.39
C MET A 146 -6.28 12.06 -2.45
N ASP A 147 -7.52 11.76 -2.78
CA ASP A 147 -8.64 12.67 -2.60
C ASP A 147 -9.26 12.41 -1.23
N CYS A 148 -9.16 13.41 -0.35
CA CYS A 148 -9.66 13.33 1.02
C CYS A 148 -10.89 14.23 1.21
N VAL A 149 -11.94 13.67 1.81
CA VAL A 149 -13.13 14.41 2.23
C VAL A 149 -13.24 14.34 3.74
N SER A 150 -13.34 15.51 4.37
CA SER A 150 -13.61 15.63 5.80
C SER A 150 -15.08 15.91 6.06
N ASP A 151 -15.66 15.23 7.03
CA ASP A 151 -17.02 15.51 7.49
C ASP A 151 -17.05 16.62 8.56
N SER A 152 -18.26 17.02 8.98
CA SER A 152 -18.46 18.05 10.01
C SER A 152 -17.94 17.67 11.39
N TYR A 153 -17.60 16.40 11.61
CA TYR A 153 -17.03 15.89 12.86
C TYR A 153 -15.49 15.82 12.81
N GLY A 154 -14.89 16.13 11.66
CA GLY A 154 -13.45 16.10 11.44
C GLY A 154 -12.93 14.73 10.99
N ASN A 155 -13.82 13.74 10.80
CA ASN A 155 -13.40 12.45 10.26
C ASN A 155 -12.99 12.64 8.80
N SER A 156 -11.94 11.96 8.37
CA SER A 156 -11.41 12.08 7.02
C SER A 156 -11.43 10.74 6.33
N THR A 157 -12.06 10.69 5.15
CA THR A 157 -12.01 9.55 4.24
C THR A 157 -11.17 9.95 3.04
N CYS A 158 -10.12 9.19 2.79
CA CYS A 158 -9.22 9.39 1.67
C CYS A 158 -9.27 8.17 0.75
N VAL A 159 -9.31 8.42 -0.55
CA VAL A 159 -9.19 7.40 -1.59
C VAL A 159 -8.02 7.76 -2.49
N GLN A 160 -7.34 6.78 -3.09
CA GLN A 160 -6.31 7.09 -4.08
C GLN A 160 -6.88 7.96 -5.22
N HIS A 161 -6.12 8.97 -5.65
CA HIS A 161 -6.52 9.85 -6.75
C HIS A 161 -6.38 9.16 -8.10
N ASP A 162 -5.22 8.57 -8.35
CA ASP A 162 -4.96 7.83 -9.58
C ASP A 162 -5.60 6.44 -9.52
N PRO A 163 -6.13 5.92 -10.64
CA PRO A 163 -6.75 4.60 -10.67
C PRO A 163 -5.75 3.45 -10.49
N THR A 164 -4.47 3.72 -10.75
CA THR A 164 -3.40 2.73 -10.61
C THR A 164 -2.14 3.40 -10.10
N VAL A 165 -1.51 2.84 -9.07
CA VAL A 165 -0.24 3.32 -8.52
C VAL A 165 0.81 2.24 -8.65
N HIS A 166 1.94 2.55 -9.29
CA HIS A 166 3.05 1.62 -9.43
C HIS A 166 4.00 1.72 -8.23
N LEU A 167 4.30 0.58 -7.63
CA LEU A 167 5.28 0.46 -6.55
C LEU A 167 6.58 -0.13 -7.10
N ASN A 168 7.68 0.49 -6.72
CA ASN A 168 9.01 0.06 -7.15
C ASN A 168 9.53 -0.99 -6.19
N ALA A 169 10.18 -2.04 -6.73
CA ALA A 169 10.90 -2.99 -5.89
C ALA A 169 12.14 -2.30 -5.31
N MET A 170 12.23 -2.26 -3.98
CA MET A 170 13.32 -1.62 -3.25
C MET A 170 14.34 -2.64 -2.73
N ASP A 171 13.86 -3.84 -2.38
CA ASP A 171 14.68 -4.90 -1.81
C ASP A 171 14.21 -6.27 -2.29
N ILE A 172 15.14 -7.14 -2.65
CA ILE A 172 14.90 -8.49 -3.17
C ILE A 172 15.82 -9.46 -2.43
N ASN A 173 15.24 -10.27 -1.55
CA ASN A 173 15.97 -11.24 -0.73
C ASN A 173 15.63 -12.67 -1.16
N PRO A 174 16.56 -13.41 -1.78
CA PRO A 174 16.36 -14.82 -2.12
C PRO A 174 16.04 -15.67 -0.88
N ILE A 175 15.14 -16.64 -1.05
CA ILE A 175 14.79 -17.61 -0.02
C ILE A 175 15.43 -18.95 -0.39
N HIS A 176 16.35 -19.42 0.45
CA HIS A 176 17.09 -20.67 0.30
C HIS A 176 16.42 -21.83 1.03
#